data_AF-A0A6L6Q7P0-F1
#
_entry.id   AF-A0A6L6Q7P0-F1
#
_cell.length_a   1.000
_cell.length_b   1.000
_cell.length_c   1.000
_cell.angle_alpha   90.00
_cell.angle_beta   90.00
_cell.angle_gamma   90.00
#
_symmetry.space_group_name_H-M   'P 1'
#
loop_
_entity.id
_entity.type
_entity.pdbx_description
1 polymer ?
#
loop_
_entity_poly.entity_id
_entity_poly.type
_entity_poly.pdbx_seq_one_letter_code
_entity_poly.pdbx_strand_id
1 'polypeptide(L)'
;MDATLRCKPLLLAAILCATLAACGGGSGGGNGTASTATPTPTVIPQAPGAPVQTGDAATDGYNWINFRRQQVGLSFLARNALIETAAQGHSDYQRLNNTITHEQTQGNPGYTGATLPQRLTAAGYRLTGSYVYGEVISAAGQTSGFYHAEELIGAIYHRFVIFEPAFRDMGAGAATSNNYTYFTADFAASGGYGPGVGRGNVAHYPATSQTMVPTNFFSDSEAPDPVPDRNEVGYPISVHGDVTSTVTVQTFTVRQRGGADLPTRLLSNAADSHTPKSAAAIIPLAVLKSNTVHDVTFTGTVDGIAVSLNWSFTTR
;
A
#
# COMPACT_ATOMS: atom_id res chain seq x y z
N MET A 1 -23.29 43.83 -19.67
CA MET A 1 -22.06 43.03 -19.73
C MET A 1 -21.57 42.97 -18.31
N ASP A 2 -21.70 41.82 -17.63
CA ASP A 2 -20.96 41.55 -16.40
C ASP A 2 -20.99 40.04 -16.15
N ALA A 3 -19.90 39.39 -16.55
CA ALA A 3 -19.65 37.97 -16.33
C ALA A 3 -18.90 37.82 -15.01
N THR A 4 -19.60 37.38 -13.96
CA THR A 4 -18.95 36.90 -12.74
C THR A 4 -18.65 35.42 -12.88
N LEU A 5 -17.50 35.09 -13.49
CA LEU A 5 -16.93 33.75 -13.41
C LEU A 5 -16.51 33.47 -11.96
N ARG A 6 -17.33 32.70 -11.24
CA ARG A 6 -16.93 32.06 -9.99
C ARG A 6 -15.93 30.97 -10.30
N CYS A 7 -14.64 31.27 -10.13
CA CYS A 7 -13.58 30.27 -10.09
C CYS A 7 -13.75 29.45 -8.80
N LYS A 8 -14.19 28.20 -8.92
CA LYS A 8 -14.21 27.25 -7.79
C LYS A 8 -12.75 26.84 -7.50
N PRO A 9 -12.29 26.82 -6.23
CA PRO A 9 -10.97 26.30 -5.92
C PRO A 9 -10.92 24.80 -6.19
N LEU A 10 -10.02 24.38 -7.08
CA LEU A 10 -9.69 22.98 -7.30
C LEU A 10 -8.96 22.48 -6.04
N LEU A 11 -9.55 21.56 -5.30
CA LEU A 11 -8.87 20.85 -4.21
C LEU A 11 -7.80 19.94 -4.83
N LEU A 12 -6.53 20.33 -4.75
CA LEU A 12 -5.39 19.47 -5.07
C LEU A 12 -5.15 18.55 -3.86
N ALA A 13 -5.40 17.26 -4.03
CA ALA A 13 -5.00 16.24 -3.07
C ALA A 13 -3.75 15.53 -3.60
N ALA A 14 -2.57 16.01 -3.19
CA ALA A 14 -1.37 15.19 -3.21
C ALA A 14 -1.42 14.29 -1.97
N ILE A 15 -1.41 12.98 -2.16
CA ILE A 15 -1.12 12.07 -1.04
C ILE A 15 0.34 12.32 -0.68
N LEU A 16 0.57 12.71 0.57
CA LEU A 16 1.85 13.20 1.06
C LEU A 16 2.92 12.12 0.85
N CYS A 17 3.87 12.36 -0.06
CA CYS A 17 5.11 11.57 -0.13
C CYS A 17 5.91 11.88 1.13
N ALA A 18 5.82 11.00 2.13
CA ALA A 18 6.70 11.06 3.28
C ALA A 18 8.11 10.65 2.84
N THR A 19 9.09 11.50 3.14
CA THR A 19 10.50 11.16 3.01
C THR A 19 10.88 10.16 4.11
N LEU A 20 11.83 9.26 3.80
CA LEU A 20 12.57 8.31 4.67
C LEU A 20 12.22 6.80 4.57
N ALA A 21 13.26 6.00 4.88
CA ALA A 21 13.61 4.62 4.51
C ALA A 21 12.51 3.56 4.41
N ALA A 22 12.38 2.90 3.26
CA ALA A 22 11.33 1.87 3.11
C ALA A 22 11.63 0.52 3.76
N CYS A 23 10.57 -0.30 3.75
CA CYS A 23 10.50 -1.72 4.10
C CYS A 23 11.60 -2.53 3.43
N GLY A 24 12.64 -2.81 4.21
CA GLY A 24 13.66 -3.81 3.88
C GLY A 24 14.25 -4.44 5.14
N GLY A 25 13.71 -5.58 5.55
CA GLY A 25 14.28 -6.40 6.62
C GLY A 25 15.62 -6.99 6.18
N GLY A 26 16.72 -6.47 6.74
CA GLY A 26 18.07 -7.00 6.55
C GLY A 26 18.83 -7.08 7.88
N SER A 27 18.90 -8.27 8.47
CA SER A 27 19.66 -8.56 9.69
C SER A 27 21.16 -8.75 9.38
N GLY A 28 22.02 -8.00 10.09
CA GLY A 28 23.47 -7.98 9.89
C GLY A 28 24.26 -9.00 10.74
N GLY A 29 25.15 -9.73 10.05
CA GLY A 29 26.54 -10.06 10.43
C GLY A 29 26.86 -10.66 11.80
N GLY A 30 26.95 -12.00 11.88
CA GLY A 30 27.64 -12.73 12.95
C GLY A 30 28.55 -13.82 12.37
N ASN A 31 29.86 -13.68 12.58
CA ASN A 31 30.89 -14.65 12.15
C ASN A 31 30.74 -15.97 12.91
N GLY A 32 30.30 -17.02 12.24
CA GLY A 32 30.28 -18.39 12.75
C GLY A 32 30.21 -19.39 11.61
N THR A 33 31.28 -20.15 11.38
CA THR A 33 31.33 -21.24 10.41
C THR A 33 30.36 -22.35 10.80
N ALA A 34 29.19 -22.36 10.17
CA ALA A 34 28.27 -23.49 10.18
C ALA A 34 27.59 -23.59 8.80
N SER A 35 27.72 -24.76 8.18
CA SER A 35 27.09 -25.12 6.91
C SER A 35 25.57 -24.90 7.01
N THR A 36 25.06 -23.92 6.28
CA THR A 36 23.63 -23.56 6.28
C THR A 36 23.04 -23.93 4.92
N ALA A 37 22.06 -24.84 4.97
CA ALA A 37 21.24 -25.16 3.82
C ALA A 37 20.53 -23.90 3.31
N THR A 38 20.51 -23.72 2.00
CA THR A 38 19.83 -22.64 1.30
C THR A 38 18.37 -22.55 1.77
N PRO A 39 17.88 -21.39 2.25
CA PRO A 39 16.47 -21.25 2.59
C PRO A 39 15.64 -21.37 1.31
N THR A 40 14.70 -22.33 1.31
CA THR A 40 13.69 -22.48 0.26
C THR A 40 12.90 -21.18 0.12
N PRO A 41 12.60 -20.69 -1.11
CA PRO A 41 11.76 -19.52 -1.28
C PRO A 41 10.44 -19.73 -0.52
N THR A 42 10.06 -18.78 0.32
CA THR A 42 8.77 -18.81 1.00
C THR A 42 7.68 -18.62 -0.04
N VAL A 43 7.15 -19.73 -0.57
CA VAL A 43 5.99 -19.72 -1.47
C VAL A 43 4.82 -19.21 -0.64
N ILE A 44 4.30 -18.03 -0.98
CA ILE A 44 3.00 -17.59 -0.47
C ILE A 44 1.99 -18.64 -0.92
N PRO A 45 1.30 -19.37 -0.01
CA PRO A 45 0.28 -20.32 -0.41
C PRO A 45 -0.74 -19.57 -1.27
N GLN A 46 -0.94 -20.00 -2.52
CA GLN A 46 -1.77 -19.28 -3.46
C GLN A 46 -3.22 -19.24 -2.94
N ALA A 47 -3.68 -18.03 -2.59
CA ALA A 47 -5.07 -17.81 -2.24
C ALA A 47 -5.97 -18.22 -3.42
N PRO A 48 -7.21 -18.69 -3.19
CA PRO A 48 -8.14 -18.97 -4.27
C PRO A 48 -8.29 -17.79 -5.23
N GLY A 49 -8.13 -18.02 -6.53
CA GLY A 49 -8.19 -16.99 -7.56
C GLY A 49 -6.94 -16.12 -7.71
N ALA A 50 -5.85 -16.42 -6.98
CA ALA A 50 -4.58 -15.72 -7.13
C ALA A 50 -4.04 -15.83 -8.57
N PRO A 51 -3.37 -14.79 -9.08
CA PRO A 51 -2.76 -14.82 -10.39
C PRO A 51 -1.64 -15.87 -10.46
N VAL A 52 -1.42 -16.41 -11.66
CA VAL A 52 -0.29 -17.30 -11.93
C VAL A 52 1.00 -16.48 -11.90
N GLN A 53 1.99 -17.00 -11.19
CA GLN A 53 3.31 -16.37 -11.12
C GLN A 53 4.03 -16.54 -12.46
N THR A 54 4.54 -15.43 -13.00
CA THR A 54 5.23 -15.37 -14.30
C THR A 54 6.74 -15.48 -14.16
N GLY A 55 7.29 -15.17 -12.98
CA GLY A 55 8.72 -15.10 -12.73
C GLY A 55 9.32 -13.72 -12.99
N ASP A 56 8.55 -12.79 -13.56
CA ASP A 56 8.90 -11.37 -13.67
C ASP A 56 8.35 -10.61 -12.46
N ALA A 57 9.24 -10.10 -11.59
CA ALA A 57 8.85 -9.49 -10.33
C ALA A 57 7.94 -8.26 -10.51
N ALA A 58 8.16 -7.46 -11.55
CA ALA A 58 7.33 -6.30 -11.85
C ALA A 58 5.90 -6.73 -12.24
N THR A 59 5.78 -7.67 -13.17
CA THR A 59 4.50 -8.21 -13.63
C THR A 59 3.74 -8.94 -12.52
N ASP A 60 4.45 -9.76 -11.75
CA ASP A 60 3.88 -10.48 -10.62
C ASP A 60 3.35 -9.51 -9.57
N GLY A 61 4.12 -8.49 -9.19
CA GLY A 61 3.68 -7.47 -8.25
C GLY A 61 2.46 -6.68 -8.74
N TYR A 62 2.47 -6.24 -10.01
CA TYR A 62 1.31 -5.59 -10.63
C TYR A 62 0.04 -6.47 -10.57
N ASN A 63 0.18 -7.76 -10.92
CA ASN A 63 -0.93 -8.71 -10.93
C ASN A 63 -1.48 -8.93 -9.51
N TRP A 64 -0.57 -9.07 -8.54
CA TRP A 64 -0.94 -9.30 -7.14
C TRP A 64 -1.67 -8.10 -6.51
N ILE A 65 -1.19 -6.88 -6.77
CA ILE A 65 -1.87 -5.66 -6.33
C ILE A 65 -3.29 -5.59 -6.88
N ASN A 66 -3.46 -5.81 -8.20
CA ASN A 66 -4.79 -5.79 -8.80
C ASN A 66 -5.71 -6.91 -8.27
N PHE A 67 -5.16 -8.10 -8.02
CA PHE A 67 -5.90 -9.19 -7.38
C PHE A 67 -6.44 -8.77 -6.01
N ARG A 68 -5.60 -8.17 -5.15
CA ARG A 68 -6.01 -7.68 -3.83
C ARG A 68 -7.02 -6.54 -3.91
N ARG A 69 -6.86 -5.61 -4.86
CA ARG A 69 -7.84 -4.54 -5.11
C ARG A 69 -9.21 -5.11 -5.50
N GLN A 70 -9.26 -6.09 -6.39
CA GLN A 70 -10.52 -6.72 -6.80
C GLN A 70 -11.20 -7.48 -5.65
N GLN A 71 -10.44 -8.10 -4.74
CA GLN A 71 -10.99 -8.78 -3.56
C GLN A 71 -11.79 -7.85 -2.64
N VAL A 72 -11.48 -6.56 -2.63
CA VAL A 72 -12.16 -5.54 -1.83
C VAL A 72 -13.11 -4.67 -2.64
N GLY A 73 -13.44 -5.08 -3.87
CA GLY A 73 -14.41 -4.40 -4.74
C GLY A 73 -13.87 -3.13 -5.40
N LEU A 74 -12.56 -2.89 -5.35
CA LEU A 74 -11.95 -1.76 -6.05
C LEU A 74 -11.76 -2.07 -7.53
N SER A 75 -11.73 -1.02 -8.34
CA SER A 75 -11.51 -1.14 -9.77
C SER A 75 -10.12 -1.66 -10.09
N PHE A 76 -10.06 -2.51 -11.11
CA PHE A 76 -8.83 -2.96 -11.73
C PHE A 76 -8.10 -1.76 -12.35
N LEU A 77 -6.81 -1.64 -12.06
CA LEU A 77 -5.96 -0.58 -12.59
C LEU A 77 -5.35 -1.01 -13.92
N ALA A 78 -5.60 -0.23 -14.97
CA ALA A 78 -5.04 -0.47 -16.29
C ALA A 78 -3.51 -0.38 -16.25
N ARG A 79 -2.84 -1.34 -16.89
CA ARG A 79 -1.38 -1.29 -17.07
C ARG A 79 -1.06 -0.13 -18.00
N ASN A 80 -0.15 0.75 -17.57
CA ASN A 80 0.26 1.92 -18.35
C ASN A 80 1.78 1.93 -18.58
N ALA A 81 2.22 1.76 -19.83
CA ALA A 81 3.64 1.64 -20.18
C ALA A 81 4.50 2.86 -19.81
N LEU A 82 3.90 4.06 -19.76
CA LEU A 82 4.62 5.28 -19.37
C LEU A 82 4.86 5.29 -17.84
N ILE A 83 3.87 4.84 -17.07
CA ILE A 83 4.02 4.66 -15.62
C ILE A 83 5.01 3.53 -15.33
N GLU A 84 4.97 2.41 -16.06
CA GLU A 84 5.95 1.33 -15.94
C GLU A 84 7.38 1.81 -16.22
N THR A 85 7.56 2.67 -17.22
CA THR A 85 8.86 3.28 -17.52
C THR A 85 9.39 4.09 -16.33
N ALA A 86 8.51 4.86 -15.66
CA ALA A 86 8.88 5.62 -14.47
C ALA A 86 9.24 4.69 -13.29
N ALA A 87 8.40 3.70 -13.00
CA ALA A 87 8.60 2.74 -11.92
C ALA A 87 9.88 1.89 -12.13
N GLN A 88 10.11 1.41 -13.35
CA GLN A 88 11.31 0.66 -13.69
C GLN A 88 12.56 1.51 -13.54
N GLY A 89 12.54 2.75 -14.07
CA GLY A 89 13.64 3.69 -13.90
C GLY A 89 13.95 3.99 -12.43
N HIS A 90 12.93 4.02 -11.58
CA HIS A 90 13.13 4.25 -10.15
C HIS A 90 13.69 3.03 -9.41
N SER A 91 13.24 1.81 -9.73
CA SER A 91 13.85 0.58 -9.21
C SER A 91 15.32 0.45 -9.64
N ASP A 92 15.63 0.81 -10.89
CA ASP A 92 17.01 0.85 -11.38
C ASP A 92 17.86 1.91 -10.66
N TYR A 93 17.32 3.11 -10.44
CA TYR A 93 17.99 4.15 -9.64
C TYR A 93 18.30 3.65 -8.23
N GLN A 94 17.32 3.07 -7.53
CA GLN A 94 17.50 2.56 -6.17
C GLN A 94 18.59 1.48 -6.11
N ARG A 95 18.59 0.55 -7.07
CA ARG A 95 19.62 -0.48 -7.21
C ARG A 95 21.00 0.11 -7.48
N LEU A 96 21.13 1.03 -8.45
CA LEU A 96 22.41 1.62 -8.83
C LEU A 96 23.05 2.45 -7.70
N ASN A 97 22.21 3.00 -6.82
CA ASN A 97 22.64 3.85 -5.71
C ASN A 97 22.60 3.13 -4.35
N ASN A 98 22.27 1.83 -4.33
CA ASN A 98 22.15 1.01 -3.13
C ASN A 98 21.37 1.71 -2.01
N THR A 99 20.18 2.22 -2.36
CA THR A 99 19.37 3.05 -1.47
C THR A 99 17.89 2.76 -1.70
N ILE A 100 17.09 3.00 -0.66
CA ILE A 100 15.63 2.95 -0.73
C ILE A 100 15.08 4.32 -0.38
N THR A 101 14.38 4.95 -1.32
CA THR A 101 13.90 6.32 -1.20
C THR A 101 12.83 6.60 -2.26
N HIS A 102 11.85 7.44 -1.93
CA HIS A 102 10.87 7.96 -2.88
C HIS A 102 11.43 9.09 -3.77
N GLU A 103 12.59 9.64 -3.40
CA GLU A 103 13.23 10.77 -4.06
C GLU A 103 14.48 10.33 -4.83
N GLN A 104 14.81 11.09 -5.87
CA GLN A 104 16.09 10.93 -6.57
C GLN A 104 16.94 12.19 -6.42
N THR A 105 18.25 12.01 -6.33
CA THR A 105 19.21 13.10 -6.26
C THR A 105 19.80 13.32 -7.64
N GLN A 106 19.71 14.56 -8.15
CA GLN A 106 20.30 14.92 -9.44
C GLN A 106 21.82 14.65 -9.45
N GLY A 107 22.30 14.04 -10.53
CA GLY A 107 23.72 13.68 -10.70
C GLY A 107 24.05 12.24 -10.32
N ASN A 108 23.17 11.56 -9.58
CA ASN A 108 23.34 10.14 -9.30
C ASN A 108 23.00 9.27 -10.54
N PRO A 109 23.66 8.10 -10.72
CA PRO A 109 23.33 7.17 -11.80
C PRO A 109 21.85 6.79 -11.83
N GLY A 110 21.27 6.72 -13.04
CA GLY A 110 19.87 6.37 -13.24
C GLY A 110 18.87 7.49 -12.91
N TYR A 111 19.31 8.72 -12.64
CA TYR A 111 18.41 9.85 -12.38
C TYR A 111 17.48 10.12 -13.57
N THR A 112 16.17 10.12 -13.31
CA THR A 112 15.10 10.48 -14.25
C THR A 112 14.24 11.63 -13.75
N GLY A 113 14.21 11.88 -12.44
CA GLY A 113 13.50 13.00 -11.82
C GLY A 113 13.45 12.87 -10.31
N ALA A 114 13.57 14.00 -9.59
CA ALA A 114 13.71 13.98 -8.13
C ALA A 114 12.45 13.50 -7.39
N THR A 115 11.26 13.71 -7.94
CA THR A 115 9.98 13.30 -7.34
C THR A 115 9.18 12.42 -8.29
N LEU A 116 8.23 11.62 -7.78
CA LEU A 116 7.35 10.80 -8.63
C LEU A 116 6.71 11.61 -9.79
N PRO A 117 6.09 12.80 -9.59
CA PRO A 117 5.55 13.58 -10.70
C PRO A 117 6.57 13.96 -11.77
N GLN A 118 7.81 14.23 -11.37
CA GLN A 118 8.89 14.53 -12.31
C GLN A 118 9.32 13.28 -13.08
N ARG A 119 9.39 12.11 -12.43
CA ARG A 119 9.67 10.83 -13.09
C ARG A 119 8.58 10.43 -14.07
N LEU A 120 7.30 10.57 -13.68
CA LEU A 120 6.15 10.38 -14.57
C LEU A 120 6.24 11.31 -15.78
N THR A 121 6.54 12.58 -15.55
CA THR A 121 6.70 13.57 -16.64
C THR A 121 7.86 13.22 -17.56
N ALA A 122 9.00 12.79 -17.02
CA ALA A 122 10.17 12.35 -17.78
C ALA A 122 9.87 11.11 -18.64
N ALA A 123 9.04 10.20 -18.13
CA ALA A 123 8.53 9.05 -18.88
C ALA A 123 7.39 9.41 -19.87
N GLY A 124 6.97 10.68 -19.93
CA GLY A 124 5.93 11.16 -20.84
C GLY A 124 4.50 11.07 -20.31
N TYR A 125 4.28 10.58 -19.08
CA TYR A 125 2.96 10.57 -18.44
C TYR A 125 2.66 11.95 -17.82
N ARG A 126 1.73 12.69 -18.43
CA ARG A 126 1.36 14.04 -17.98
C ARG A 126 0.17 14.00 -17.02
N LEU A 127 0.37 14.55 -15.83
CA LEU A 127 -0.70 14.82 -14.87
C LEU A 127 -1.41 16.13 -15.27
N THR A 128 -2.67 16.05 -15.67
CA THR A 128 -3.46 17.20 -16.16
C THR A 128 -4.89 17.14 -15.62
N GLY A 129 -5.56 18.29 -15.54
CA GLY A 129 -6.92 18.38 -15.00
C GLY A 129 -6.99 17.93 -13.53
N SER A 130 -8.06 17.22 -13.16
CA SER A 130 -8.11 16.49 -11.89
C SER A 130 -7.23 15.25 -11.99
N TYR A 131 -6.31 15.10 -11.04
CA TYR A 131 -5.39 13.96 -10.99
C TYR A 131 -5.13 13.54 -9.55
N VAL A 132 -4.69 12.30 -9.39
CA VAL A 132 -4.13 11.72 -8.17
C VAL A 132 -2.99 10.81 -8.59
N TYR A 133 -1.94 10.72 -7.78
CA TYR A 133 -0.81 9.83 -7.99
C TYR A 133 -0.33 9.28 -6.65
N GLY A 134 0.39 8.17 -6.69
CA GLY A 134 1.01 7.57 -5.51
C GLY A 134 2.10 6.59 -5.92
N GLU A 135 3.00 6.29 -4.99
CA GLU A 135 4.11 5.37 -5.18
C GLU A 135 4.22 4.48 -3.94
N VAL A 136 4.54 3.21 -4.15
CA VAL A 136 4.98 2.31 -3.09
C VAL A 136 6.28 1.64 -3.53
N ILE A 137 7.23 1.53 -2.60
CA ILE A 137 8.54 0.93 -2.85
C ILE A 137 8.87 -0.09 -1.75
N SER A 138 9.57 -1.14 -2.12
CA SER A 138 10.16 -2.09 -1.17
C SER A 138 11.50 -2.58 -1.70
N ALA A 139 12.37 -3.04 -0.79
CA ALA A 139 13.49 -3.85 -1.20
C ALA A 139 13.83 -4.94 -0.19
N ALA A 140 14.11 -6.14 -0.68
CA ALA A 140 14.30 -7.31 0.17
C ALA A 140 15.20 -8.35 -0.52
N GLY A 141 15.78 -9.24 0.29
CA GLY A 141 16.50 -10.44 -0.17
C GLY A 141 15.57 -11.52 -0.74
N GLN A 142 14.56 -11.11 -1.51
CA GLN A 142 13.55 -11.94 -2.12
C GLN A 142 13.30 -11.46 -3.55
N THR A 143 12.98 -12.37 -4.47
CA THR A 143 12.82 -12.05 -5.90
C THR A 143 11.37 -12.14 -6.37
N SER A 144 10.46 -12.58 -5.51
CA SER A 144 9.04 -12.74 -5.87
C SER A 144 8.31 -11.41 -5.86
N GLY A 145 7.73 -11.01 -6.99
CA GLY A 145 6.85 -9.84 -7.06
C GLY A 145 5.62 -9.93 -6.16
N PHE A 146 5.09 -11.15 -5.96
CA PHE A 146 3.99 -11.38 -5.01
C PHE A 146 4.40 -11.07 -3.57
N TYR A 147 5.64 -11.41 -3.20
CA TYR A 147 6.18 -11.09 -1.88
C TYR A 147 6.24 -9.57 -1.68
N HIS A 148 6.87 -8.83 -2.59
CA HIS A 148 6.96 -7.37 -2.49
C HIS A 148 5.60 -6.69 -2.42
N ALA A 149 4.65 -7.11 -3.27
CA ALA A 149 3.30 -6.57 -3.26
C ALA A 149 2.55 -6.88 -1.95
N GLU A 150 2.65 -8.10 -1.42
CA GLU A 150 1.95 -8.48 -0.18
C GLU A 150 2.56 -7.79 1.05
N GLU A 151 3.89 -7.62 1.12
CA GLU A 151 4.55 -6.88 2.20
C GLU A 151 4.11 -5.41 2.21
N LEU A 152 4.05 -4.76 1.04
CA LEU A 152 3.56 -3.39 0.91
C LEU A 152 2.06 -3.25 1.22
N ILE A 153 1.27 -4.30 1.01
CA ILE A 153 -0.12 -4.33 1.50
C ILE A 153 -0.13 -4.56 3.02
N GLY A 154 0.83 -5.27 3.59
CA GLY A 154 0.99 -5.42 5.04
C GLY A 154 1.26 -4.07 5.74
N ALA A 155 2.16 -3.28 5.18
CA ALA A 155 2.56 -1.95 5.61
C ALA A 155 1.39 -0.93 5.45
N ILE A 156 0.95 -0.31 6.53
CA ILE A 156 -0.35 0.35 6.60
C ILE A 156 -0.42 1.65 5.80
N TYR A 157 0.65 2.44 5.76
CA TYR A 157 0.70 3.67 4.97
C TYR A 157 0.76 3.36 3.48
N HIS A 158 1.54 2.34 3.09
CA HIS A 158 1.57 1.84 1.72
C HIS A 158 0.22 1.26 1.29
N ARG A 159 -0.48 0.54 2.18
CA ARG A 159 -1.83 0.04 1.92
C ARG A 159 -2.82 1.15 1.59
N PHE A 160 -2.75 2.30 2.27
CA PHE A 160 -3.61 3.45 1.94
C PHE A 160 -3.40 3.93 0.50
N VAL A 161 -2.16 3.90 0.00
CA VAL A 161 -1.87 4.19 -1.40
C VAL A 161 -2.43 3.09 -2.30
N ILE A 162 -2.08 1.82 -2.04
CA ILE A 162 -2.45 0.69 -2.90
C ILE A 162 -3.97 0.56 -3.07
N PHE A 163 -4.75 0.86 -2.03
CA PHE A 163 -6.21 0.77 -2.02
C PHE A 163 -6.93 2.10 -2.21
N GLU A 164 -6.24 3.16 -2.61
CA GLU A 164 -6.90 4.40 -3.04
C GLU A 164 -7.86 4.10 -4.21
N PRO A 165 -9.18 4.36 -4.04
CA PRO A 165 -10.17 4.02 -5.06
C PRO A 165 -10.12 4.86 -6.34
N ALA A 166 -9.58 6.09 -6.27
CA ALA A 166 -9.58 7.03 -7.39
C ALA A 166 -8.53 6.76 -8.47
N PHE A 167 -7.62 5.79 -8.26
CA PHE A 167 -6.66 5.40 -9.29
C PHE A 167 -7.32 4.71 -10.49
N ARG A 168 -6.69 4.86 -11.67
CA ARG A 168 -7.11 4.23 -12.93
C ARG A 168 -6.00 3.43 -13.59
N ASP A 169 -4.78 3.94 -13.48
CA ASP A 169 -3.59 3.41 -14.12
C ASP A 169 -2.58 2.97 -13.06
N MET A 170 -1.83 1.91 -13.37
CA MET A 170 -0.70 1.45 -12.57
C MET A 170 0.43 0.98 -13.49
N GLY A 171 1.66 1.18 -13.03
CA GLY A 171 2.85 0.56 -13.60
C GLY A 171 3.75 0.04 -12.48
N ALA A 172 4.44 -1.05 -12.74
CA ALA A 172 5.39 -1.63 -11.79
C ALA A 172 6.75 -1.83 -12.47
N GLY A 173 7.81 -1.76 -11.68
CA GLY A 173 9.18 -1.97 -12.13
C GLY A 173 10.01 -2.63 -11.05
N ALA A 174 10.96 -3.47 -11.46
CA ALA A 174 11.81 -4.21 -10.54
C ALA A 174 13.27 -4.25 -11.02
N ALA A 175 14.20 -4.16 -10.08
CA ALA A 175 15.62 -4.27 -10.37
C ALA A 175 16.29 -5.15 -9.31
N THR A 176 16.85 -6.28 -9.73
CA THR A 176 17.47 -7.27 -8.84
C THR A 176 18.99 -7.25 -8.99
N SER A 177 19.70 -7.40 -7.87
CA SER A 177 21.14 -7.67 -7.80
C SER A 177 21.42 -8.57 -6.60
N ASN A 178 22.17 -9.67 -6.78
CA ASN A 178 22.53 -10.61 -5.71
C ASN A 178 21.33 -11.09 -4.86
N ASN A 179 20.23 -11.47 -5.52
CA ASN A 179 18.95 -11.86 -4.88
C ASN A 179 18.29 -10.77 -4.02
N TYR A 180 18.77 -9.53 -4.09
CA TYR A 180 18.14 -8.37 -3.48
C TYR A 180 17.38 -7.60 -4.55
N THR A 181 16.07 -7.50 -4.41
CA THR A 181 15.17 -6.88 -5.40
C THR A 181 14.65 -5.57 -4.87
N TYR A 182 14.78 -4.52 -5.68
CA TYR A 182 14.10 -3.24 -5.51
C TYR A 182 12.83 -3.29 -6.36
N PHE A 183 11.67 -3.06 -5.75
CA PHE A 183 10.37 -3.08 -6.40
C PHE A 183 9.69 -1.73 -6.20
N THR A 184 9.14 -1.17 -7.29
CA THR A 184 8.38 0.07 -7.30
C THR A 184 7.04 -0.19 -8.00
N ALA A 185 5.95 0.29 -7.41
CA ALA A 185 4.66 0.39 -8.10
C ALA A 185 4.14 1.82 -8.00
N ASP A 186 3.87 2.39 -9.16
CA ASP A 186 3.36 3.75 -9.34
C ASP A 186 1.90 3.68 -9.77
N PHE A 187 1.11 4.58 -9.21
CA PHE A 187 -0.33 4.68 -9.42
C PHE A 187 -0.70 6.06 -9.92
N ALA A 188 -1.67 6.15 -10.82
CA ALA A 188 -2.19 7.44 -11.22
C ALA A 188 -3.64 7.40 -11.71
N ALA A 189 -4.27 8.57 -11.69
CA ALA A 189 -5.33 8.93 -12.58
C ALA A 189 -5.08 10.37 -13.05
N SER A 190 -5.24 10.64 -14.34
CA SER A 190 -5.02 11.95 -14.95
C SER A 190 -6.17 12.27 -15.90
N GLY A 191 -6.54 13.56 -16.00
CA GLY A 191 -7.70 13.98 -16.78
C GLY A 191 -9.05 13.53 -16.20
N GLY A 192 -9.09 13.22 -14.90
CA GLY A 192 -10.25 12.70 -14.19
C GLY A 192 -9.91 11.49 -13.33
N TYR A 193 -10.61 11.37 -12.19
CA TYR A 193 -10.48 10.24 -11.28
C TYR A 193 -11.09 8.96 -11.83
N GLY A 194 -10.67 7.83 -11.26
CA GLY A 194 -11.35 6.54 -11.40
C GLY A 194 -12.74 6.56 -10.78
N PRO A 195 -13.50 5.46 -10.94
CA PRO A 195 -14.89 5.39 -10.50
C PRO A 195 -15.06 5.52 -8.98
N GLY A 196 -13.99 5.25 -8.20
CA GLY A 196 -14.04 5.28 -6.75
C GLY A 196 -14.92 4.18 -6.15
N VAL A 197 -15.15 4.25 -4.85
CA VAL A 197 -16.20 3.54 -4.13
C VAL A 197 -17.49 4.38 -4.02
N GLY A 198 -17.39 5.68 -4.28
CA GLY A 198 -18.50 6.62 -4.24
C GLY A 198 -18.79 7.15 -2.85
N ARG A 199 -19.41 8.33 -2.82
CA ARG A 199 -19.75 9.05 -1.59
C ARG A 199 -20.59 8.19 -0.64
N GLY A 200 -20.19 8.13 0.63
CA GLY A 200 -20.89 7.35 1.65
C GLY A 200 -20.46 5.88 1.73
N ASN A 201 -19.53 5.43 0.88
CA ASN A 201 -19.03 4.06 0.87
C ASN A 201 -17.54 4.01 1.23
N VAL A 202 -17.10 2.83 1.66
CA VAL A 202 -15.68 2.49 1.82
C VAL A 202 -15.44 1.06 1.34
N ALA A 203 -14.23 0.80 0.86
CA ALA A 203 -13.67 -0.55 0.81
C ALA A 203 -13.01 -0.88 2.15
N HIS A 204 -12.90 -2.16 2.51
CA HIS A 204 -12.22 -2.59 3.74
C HIS A 204 -11.27 -3.76 3.48
N TYR A 205 -10.18 -3.80 4.25
CA TYR A 205 -9.18 -4.87 4.18
C TYR A 205 -8.70 -5.28 5.59
N PRO A 206 -8.50 -6.58 5.89
CA PRO A 206 -8.72 -7.75 5.03
C PRO A 206 -10.14 -7.87 4.51
N ALA A 207 -10.31 -8.48 3.32
CA ALA A 207 -11.60 -8.62 2.67
C ALA A 207 -12.56 -9.52 3.49
N THR A 208 -13.87 -9.38 3.25
CA THR A 208 -14.88 -10.23 3.88
C THR A 208 -14.60 -11.71 3.58
N SER A 209 -14.53 -12.52 4.63
CA SER A 209 -14.23 -13.95 4.57
C SER A 209 -12.86 -14.29 3.97
N GLN A 210 -11.93 -13.32 3.91
CA GLN A 210 -10.56 -13.59 3.48
C GLN A 210 -9.91 -14.62 4.42
N THR A 211 -9.29 -15.65 3.85
CA THR A 211 -8.50 -16.64 4.59
C THR A 211 -7.01 -16.38 4.38
N MET A 212 -6.17 -17.08 5.12
CA MET A 212 -4.71 -16.99 5.02
C MET A 212 -4.16 -15.57 5.28
N VAL A 213 -4.87 -14.76 6.07
CA VAL A 213 -4.37 -13.44 6.48
C VAL A 213 -3.16 -13.64 7.40
N PRO A 214 -2.04 -12.92 7.21
CA PRO A 214 -0.93 -12.98 8.15
C PRO A 214 -1.39 -12.63 9.57
N THR A 215 -0.73 -13.21 10.57
CA THR A 215 -1.04 -12.96 11.98
C THR A 215 -0.44 -11.65 12.48
N ASN A 216 0.66 -11.21 11.86
CA ASN A 216 1.48 -10.10 12.32
C ASN A 216 1.90 -9.16 11.18
N PHE A 217 2.46 -8.04 11.61
CA PHE A 217 3.18 -7.04 10.83
C PHE A 217 4.36 -6.55 11.68
N PHE A 218 5.48 -6.23 11.04
CA PHE A 218 6.66 -5.66 11.71
C PHE A 218 6.67 -4.15 11.48
N SER A 219 6.33 -3.38 12.49
CA SER A 219 6.14 -1.93 12.41
C SER A 219 7.40 -1.18 12.00
N ASP A 220 8.55 -1.60 12.52
CA ASP A 220 9.86 -0.99 12.24
C ASP A 220 10.28 -1.12 10.78
N SER A 221 9.63 -2.00 9.99
CA SER A 221 9.90 -2.09 8.56
C SER A 221 9.22 -0.97 7.79
N GLU A 222 8.21 -0.28 8.31
CA GLU A 222 7.59 0.84 7.62
C GLU A 222 8.16 2.19 8.08
N ALA A 223 8.40 3.10 7.15
CA ALA A 223 8.70 4.49 7.46
C ALA A 223 7.63 5.42 6.87
N PRO A 224 7.06 6.33 7.68
CA PRO A 224 7.23 6.43 9.13
C PRO A 224 6.72 5.19 9.87
N ASP A 225 7.20 4.95 11.09
CA ASP A 225 6.78 3.80 11.89
C ASP A 225 5.36 4.02 12.45
N PRO A 226 4.37 3.17 12.11
CA PRO A 226 3.00 3.34 12.58
C PRO A 226 2.80 2.97 14.06
N VAL A 227 3.72 2.23 14.68
CA VAL A 227 3.70 1.82 16.10
C VAL A 227 5.11 1.99 16.72
N PRO A 228 5.56 3.24 16.99
CA PRO A 228 6.95 3.54 17.36
C PRO A 228 7.48 2.88 18.63
N ASP A 229 6.61 2.36 19.48
CA ASP A 229 6.96 1.69 20.73
C ASP A 229 7.05 0.16 20.59
N ARG A 230 6.76 -0.40 19.40
CA ARG A 230 6.68 -1.85 19.22
C ARG A 230 6.78 -2.33 17.78
N ASN A 231 7.77 -3.19 17.54
CA ASN A 231 7.99 -3.78 16.23
C ASN A 231 6.93 -4.84 15.86
N GLU A 232 6.88 -5.97 16.55
CA GLU A 232 5.95 -7.04 16.17
C GLU A 232 4.53 -6.79 16.70
N VAL A 233 3.61 -6.54 15.78
CA VAL A 233 2.21 -6.18 16.06
C VAL A 233 1.25 -7.07 15.28
N GLY A 234 -0.05 -7.03 15.59
CA GLY A 234 -1.05 -7.76 14.83
C GLY A 234 -1.25 -7.18 13.42
N TYR A 235 -1.72 -8.00 12.49
CA TYR A 235 -1.93 -7.56 11.11
C TYR A 235 -2.93 -6.39 11.03
N PRO A 236 -2.60 -5.27 10.37
CA PRO A 236 -3.46 -4.09 10.32
C PRO A 236 -4.79 -4.37 9.63
N ILE A 237 -5.82 -3.59 9.98
CA ILE A 237 -7.15 -3.64 9.40
C ILE A 237 -7.56 -2.22 9.02
N SER A 238 -8.13 -2.00 7.85
CA SER A 238 -8.30 -0.67 7.26
C SER A 238 -9.60 -0.50 6.50
N VAL A 239 -10.08 0.73 6.41
CA VAL A 239 -11.16 1.19 5.53
C VAL A 239 -10.67 2.33 4.63
N HIS A 240 -11.17 2.39 3.39
CA HIS A 240 -10.72 3.29 2.32
C HIS A 240 -11.92 3.88 1.58
N GLY A 241 -12.10 5.19 1.68
CA GLY A 241 -12.99 5.99 0.84
C GLY A 241 -12.24 6.63 -0.31
N ASP A 242 -12.94 7.31 -1.20
CA ASP A 242 -12.32 8.06 -2.31
C ASP A 242 -11.39 9.17 -1.78
N VAL A 243 -10.30 9.50 -2.47
CA VAL A 243 -9.35 10.58 -2.10
C VAL A 243 -10.03 11.91 -1.73
N THR A 244 -11.21 12.19 -2.29
CA THR A 244 -12.01 13.40 -2.04
C THR A 244 -12.90 13.32 -0.81
N SER A 245 -13.05 12.14 -0.23
CA SER A 245 -13.93 11.86 0.91
C SER A 245 -13.22 12.10 2.23
N THR A 246 -14.01 12.34 3.28
CA THR A 246 -13.52 12.35 4.67
C THR A 246 -14.14 11.20 5.47
N VAL A 247 -13.30 10.29 5.96
CA VAL A 247 -13.66 9.20 6.86
C VAL A 247 -13.49 9.67 8.31
N THR A 248 -14.54 9.55 9.11
CA THR A 248 -14.50 9.79 10.56
C THR A 248 -14.88 8.51 11.28
N VAL A 249 -14.08 8.13 12.27
CA VAL A 249 -14.27 6.89 13.04
C VAL A 249 -15.05 7.20 14.32
N GLN A 250 -16.12 6.45 14.60
CA GLN A 250 -16.71 6.39 15.94
C GLN A 250 -16.30 5.12 16.69
N THR A 251 -16.34 3.96 16.02
CA THR A 251 -15.89 2.67 16.56
C THR A 251 -15.13 1.91 15.49
N PHE A 252 -13.99 1.33 15.84
CA PHE A 252 -13.26 0.40 14.98
C PHE A 252 -12.59 -0.65 15.87
N THR A 253 -13.11 -1.87 15.87
CA THR A 253 -12.64 -2.93 16.77
C THR A 253 -12.46 -4.24 16.03
N VAL A 254 -11.59 -5.09 16.59
CA VAL A 254 -11.38 -6.46 16.14
C VAL A 254 -11.34 -7.38 17.36
N ARG A 255 -11.94 -8.56 17.23
CA ARG A 255 -11.94 -9.60 18.26
C ARG A 255 -11.80 -10.97 17.63
N GLN A 256 -11.24 -11.92 18.37
CA GLN A 256 -11.48 -13.32 18.06
C GLN A 256 -13.00 -13.59 18.14
N ARG A 257 -13.54 -14.40 17.23
CA ARG A 257 -14.96 -14.78 17.27
C ARG A 257 -15.33 -15.40 18.62
N GLY A 258 -16.33 -14.81 19.27
CA GLY A 258 -16.77 -15.18 20.61
C GLY A 258 -15.89 -14.68 21.77
N GLY A 259 -14.86 -13.87 21.48
CA GLY A 259 -13.97 -13.25 22.46
C GLY A 259 -14.25 -11.77 22.70
N ALA A 260 -13.43 -11.16 23.56
CA ALA A 260 -13.43 -9.72 23.81
C ALA A 260 -12.65 -8.95 22.72
N ASP A 261 -12.91 -7.65 22.62
CA ASP A 261 -12.21 -6.74 21.72
C ASP A 261 -10.71 -6.66 22.09
N LEU A 262 -9.85 -6.74 21.08
CA LEU A 262 -8.41 -6.66 21.24
C LEU A 262 -7.97 -5.20 21.44
N PRO A 263 -6.94 -4.93 22.26
CA PRO A 263 -6.30 -3.62 22.29
C PRO A 263 -5.73 -3.28 20.91
N THR A 264 -6.04 -2.09 20.40
CA THR A 264 -5.61 -1.63 19.07
C THR A 264 -5.10 -0.20 19.13
N ARG A 265 -4.15 0.14 18.26
CA ARG A 265 -3.85 1.53 17.91
C ARG A 265 -4.76 1.97 16.77
N LEU A 266 -5.49 3.06 16.95
CA LEU A 266 -6.28 3.70 15.89
C LEU A 266 -5.38 4.63 15.06
N LEU A 267 -5.42 4.47 13.75
CA LEU A 267 -4.87 5.40 12.77
C LEU A 267 -6.02 6.10 12.05
N SER A 268 -6.04 7.42 12.14
CA SER A 268 -7.00 8.30 11.47
C SER A 268 -6.33 9.65 11.25
N ASN A 269 -6.78 10.43 10.27
CA ASN A 269 -6.17 11.74 10.00
C ASN A 269 -6.15 12.68 11.22
N ALA A 270 -7.08 12.52 12.16
CA ALA A 270 -7.12 13.31 13.40
C ALA A 270 -6.08 12.88 14.45
N ALA A 271 -5.64 11.62 14.42
CA ALA A 271 -4.74 11.04 15.41
C ALA A 271 -3.32 10.77 14.87
N ASP A 272 -3.18 10.72 13.54
CA ASP A 272 -1.93 10.42 12.85
C ASP A 272 -1.84 11.23 11.54
N SER A 273 -0.75 11.98 11.37
CA SER A 273 -0.56 12.90 10.23
C SER A 273 -0.27 12.19 8.91
N HIS A 274 0.11 10.91 8.95
CA HIS A 274 0.43 10.10 7.77
C HIS A 274 -0.78 9.33 7.25
N THR A 275 -1.85 9.27 8.04
CA THR A 275 -3.13 8.69 7.64
C THR A 275 -3.92 9.72 6.82
N PRO A 276 -4.33 9.40 5.57
CA PRO A 276 -5.09 10.33 4.75
C PRO A 276 -6.50 10.54 5.31
N LYS A 277 -7.14 11.65 4.94
CA LYS A 277 -8.54 11.93 5.32
C LYS A 277 -9.53 10.89 4.79
N SER A 278 -9.20 10.26 3.68
CA SER A 278 -10.02 9.26 3.00
C SER A 278 -9.91 7.86 3.60
N ALA A 279 -9.06 7.62 4.61
CA ALA A 279 -8.87 6.29 5.16
C ALA A 279 -8.75 6.28 6.70
N ALA A 280 -8.93 5.11 7.28
CA ALA A 280 -8.64 4.84 8.68
C ALA A 280 -8.20 3.38 8.85
N ALA A 281 -7.46 3.10 9.90
CA ALA A 281 -7.04 1.74 10.24
C ALA A 281 -6.97 1.50 11.75
N ILE A 282 -7.02 0.23 12.13
CA ILE A 282 -6.60 -0.24 13.44
C ILE A 282 -5.44 -1.22 13.29
N ILE A 283 -4.48 -1.13 14.20
CA ILE A 283 -3.40 -2.08 14.33
C ILE A 283 -3.61 -2.81 15.66
N PRO A 284 -3.98 -4.10 15.66
CA PRO A 284 -4.03 -4.88 16.89
C PRO A 284 -2.67 -4.83 17.56
N LEU A 285 -2.67 -4.60 18.87
CA LEU A 285 -1.41 -4.53 19.57
C LEU A 285 -0.80 -5.96 19.56
N ALA A 286 -1.39 -6.95 20.21
CA ALA A 286 -0.84 -8.31 20.14
C ALA A 286 -0.87 -8.94 18.72
N VAL A 287 0.08 -9.83 18.45
CA VAL A 287 0.03 -10.75 17.30
C VAL A 287 -1.30 -11.49 17.31
N LEU A 288 -1.96 -11.54 16.15
CA LEU A 288 -3.24 -12.22 16.00
C LEU A 288 -3.07 -13.73 16.16
N LYS A 289 -4.05 -14.39 16.77
CA LYS A 289 -4.01 -15.85 16.93
C LYS A 289 -4.10 -16.51 15.55
N SER A 290 -3.25 -17.50 15.28
CA SER A 290 -3.27 -18.27 14.02
C SER A 290 -4.53 -19.12 13.88
N ASN A 291 -4.89 -19.48 12.64
CA ASN A 291 -6.04 -20.33 12.30
C ASN A 291 -7.33 -19.92 13.02
N THR A 292 -7.55 -18.61 13.16
CA THR A 292 -8.62 -18.08 13.99
C THR A 292 -9.45 -17.07 13.18
N VAL A 293 -10.78 -17.18 13.32
CA VAL A 293 -11.69 -16.20 12.75
C VAL A 293 -11.72 -14.96 13.63
N HIS A 294 -11.52 -13.79 13.02
CA HIS A 294 -11.58 -12.50 13.68
C HIS A 294 -12.75 -11.69 13.13
N ASP A 295 -13.61 -11.20 14.02
CA ASP A 295 -14.74 -10.36 13.70
C ASP A 295 -14.33 -8.90 13.87
N VAL A 296 -14.66 -8.07 12.88
CA VAL A 296 -14.33 -6.66 12.82
C VAL A 296 -15.61 -5.84 12.76
N THR A 297 -15.67 -4.77 13.54
CA THR A 297 -16.75 -3.80 13.50
C THR A 297 -16.17 -2.42 13.20
N PHE A 298 -16.77 -1.72 12.25
CA PHE A 298 -16.52 -0.31 11.97
C PHE A 298 -17.84 0.47 12.00
N THR A 299 -17.90 1.54 12.76
CA THR A 299 -18.97 2.55 12.67
C THR A 299 -18.33 3.92 12.50
N GLY A 300 -18.76 4.64 11.49
CA GLY A 300 -18.14 5.88 11.05
C GLY A 300 -19.10 6.81 10.33
N THR A 301 -18.54 7.88 9.80
CA THR A 301 -19.16 8.63 8.70
C THR A 301 -18.19 8.78 7.54
N VAL A 302 -18.74 8.79 6.32
CA VAL A 302 -18.04 9.17 5.08
C VAL A 302 -18.77 10.38 4.52
N ASP A 303 -18.12 11.54 4.48
CA ASP A 303 -18.75 12.82 4.07
C ASP A 303 -20.05 13.14 4.81
N GLY A 304 -20.05 12.84 6.13
CA GLY A 304 -21.18 13.02 7.03
C GLY A 304 -22.29 11.97 6.90
N ILE A 305 -22.17 11.00 5.98
CA ILE A 305 -23.12 9.89 5.84
C ILE A 305 -22.70 8.77 6.77
N ALA A 306 -23.61 8.30 7.62
CA ALA A 306 -23.34 7.20 8.55
C ALA A 306 -23.05 5.89 7.81
N VAL A 307 -21.99 5.19 8.26
CA VAL A 307 -21.55 3.89 7.74
C VAL A 307 -21.38 2.93 8.90
N SER A 308 -21.89 1.71 8.74
CA SER A 308 -21.74 0.63 9.72
C SER A 308 -21.41 -0.66 8.99
N LEU A 309 -20.24 -1.22 9.27
CA LEU A 309 -19.73 -2.45 8.66
C LEU A 309 -19.43 -3.48 9.74
N ASN A 310 -19.78 -4.73 9.45
CA ASN A 310 -19.35 -5.90 10.21
C ASN A 310 -18.86 -6.95 9.21
N TRP A 311 -17.64 -7.44 9.41
CA TRP A 311 -17.07 -8.49 8.58
C TRP A 311 -16.14 -9.38 9.41
N SER A 312 -15.65 -10.44 8.79
CA SER A 312 -14.66 -11.30 9.43
C SER A 312 -13.61 -11.76 8.44
N PHE A 313 -12.42 -12.09 8.94
CA PHE A 313 -11.36 -12.76 8.19
C PHE A 313 -10.76 -13.90 9.03
N THR A 314 -9.99 -14.78 8.40
CA THR A 314 -9.32 -15.91 9.06
C THR A 314 -7.82 -15.81 8.85
N THR A 315 -7.07 -15.84 9.96
CA THR A 315 -5.61 -15.88 9.95
C THR A 315 -5.07 -17.23 9.51
N ARG A 316 -3.87 -17.24 8.93
CA ARG A 316 -3.11 -18.48 8.64
C ARG A 316 -2.60 -19.19 9.90
#